data_AF-A0A1B6HNM1-F1
#
_entry.id   AF-A0A1B6HNM1-F1
#
_cell.length_a   1.000
_cell.length_b   1.000
_cell.length_c   1.000
_cell.angle_alpha   90.00
_cell.angle_beta   90.00
_cell.angle_gamma   90.00
#
_symmetry.space_group_name_H-M   'P 1'
#
loop_
_entity.id
_entity.type
_entity.pdbx_description
1 polymer ?
#
loop_
_entity_poly.entity_id
_entity_poly.type
_entity_poly.pdbx_seq_one_letter_code
_entity_poly.pdbx_strand_id
1 'polypeptide(L)'
;PVKALCTEKYMEWLDKFSPLGLNCLEVTGDFENLDFKGIQDYQLIFTTPEKWDSITRKWKDYSTIVQQIKLFLIDEVHLLNEEKRGAVLEVVVSRMKTIQKTVADSFRVRFMAVSATIPNIEDIALWLGDSQNIQANYEKIGEEMRP
;
A
#
# COMPACT_ATOMS: atom_id res chain seq x y z
N PRO A 1 -2.23 3.23 -8.41
CA PRO A 1 -2.00 4.04 -9.63
C PRO A 1 -3.15 4.97 -10.00
N VAL A 2 -4.30 4.39 -10.34
CA VAL A 2 -5.50 5.10 -10.78
C VAL A 2 -6.73 4.45 -10.17
N LYS A 3 -7.81 5.22 -10.02
CA LYS A 3 -9.07 4.74 -9.47
C LYS A 3 -9.62 3.54 -10.25
N ALA A 4 -9.63 3.61 -11.59
CA ALA A 4 -10.14 2.53 -12.44
C ALA A 4 -9.44 1.18 -12.17
N LEU A 5 -8.11 1.18 -12.07
CA LEU A 5 -7.33 -0.02 -11.75
C LEU A 5 -7.59 -0.51 -10.33
N CYS A 6 -7.80 0.41 -9.38
CA CYS A 6 -8.19 0.09 -8.01
C CYS A 6 -9.54 -0.64 -7.98
N THR A 7 -10.54 -0.13 -8.72
CA THR A 7 -11.86 -0.75 -8.83
C THR A 7 -11.80 -2.09 -9.55
N GLU A 8 -11.03 -2.20 -10.63
CA GLU A 8 -10.83 -3.46 -11.35
C GLU A 8 -10.22 -4.54 -10.44
N LYS A 9 -9.13 -4.20 -9.74
CA LYS A 9 -8.48 -5.13 -8.80
C LYS A 9 -9.37 -5.47 -7.62
N TYR A 10 -10.14 -4.50 -7.12
CA TYR A 10 -11.13 -4.75 -6.07
C TYR A 10 -12.16 -5.79 -6.52
N MET A 11 -12.75 -5.66 -7.72
CA MET A 11 -13.74 -6.61 -8.23
C MET A 11 -13.12 -8.00 -8.44
N GLU A 12 -11.94 -8.07 -9.08
CA GLU A 12 -11.21 -9.32 -9.32
C GLU A 12 -10.91 -10.06 -8.00
N TRP A 13 -10.48 -9.32 -6.98
CA TRP A 13 -10.09 -9.91 -5.70
C TRP A 13 -11.29 -10.18 -4.80
N LEU A 14 -12.36 -9.41 -4.92
CA LEU A 14 -13.63 -9.71 -4.26
C LEU A 14 -14.11 -11.10 -4.70
N ASP A 15 -14.20 -11.36 -6.01
CA ASP A 15 -14.62 -12.66 -6.53
C ASP A 15 -13.69 -13.80 -6.10
N LYS A 16 -12.39 -13.53 -6.02
CA LYS A 16 -11.37 -14.52 -5.64
C LYS A 16 -11.35 -14.84 -4.15
N PHE A 17 -11.54 -13.85 -3.28
CA PHE A 17 -11.32 -13.96 -1.85
C PHE A 17 -12.61 -14.05 -1.03
N SER A 18 -13.77 -13.61 -1.55
CA SER A 18 -15.06 -13.82 -0.89
C SER A 18 -15.37 -15.28 -0.60
N PRO A 19 -15.07 -16.27 -1.47
CA PRO A 19 -15.25 -17.69 -1.16
C PRO A 19 -14.39 -18.19 0.01
N LEU A 20 -13.30 -17.48 0.35
CA LEU A 20 -12.43 -17.76 1.49
C LEU A 20 -12.88 -17.06 2.77
N GLY A 21 -14.02 -16.34 2.74
CA GLY A 21 -14.54 -15.58 3.87
C GLY A 21 -13.78 -14.29 4.15
N LEU A 22 -13.00 -13.78 3.19
CA LEU A 22 -12.27 -12.53 3.33
C LEU A 22 -13.07 -11.37 2.73
N ASN A 23 -13.22 -10.31 3.51
CA ASN A 23 -13.95 -9.12 3.10
C ASN A 23 -12.98 -8.11 2.47
N CYS A 24 -13.38 -7.55 1.33
CA CYS A 24 -12.64 -6.52 0.60
C CYS A 24 -13.36 -5.18 0.75
N LEU A 25 -12.59 -4.10 0.88
CA LEU A 25 -13.09 -2.72 0.95
C LEU A 25 -12.38 -1.85 -0.07
N GLU A 26 -13.14 -1.13 -0.90
CA GLU A 26 -12.60 -0.07 -1.75
C GLU A 26 -12.70 1.29 -1.03
N VAL A 27 -11.59 2.01 -0.96
CA VAL A 27 -11.47 3.33 -0.32
C VAL A 27 -10.83 4.30 -1.30
N THR A 28 -11.67 4.98 -2.10
CA THR A 28 -11.21 5.95 -3.11
C THR A 28 -11.81 7.36 -2.88
N GLY A 29 -11.54 8.30 -3.78
CA GLY A 29 -11.91 9.72 -3.65
C GLY A 29 -13.40 9.99 -3.43
N ASP A 30 -14.28 9.14 -3.98
CA ASP A 30 -15.75 9.30 -3.88
C ASP A 30 -16.33 8.81 -2.54
N PHE A 31 -15.53 8.10 -1.74
CA PHE A 31 -15.93 7.68 -0.39
C PHE A 31 -15.79 8.87 0.58
N GLU A 32 -16.81 9.72 0.64
CA GLU A 32 -16.83 10.93 1.49
C GLU A 32 -17.03 10.64 2.98
N ASN A 33 -17.73 9.55 3.34
CA ASN A 33 -18.03 9.20 4.72
C ASN A 33 -17.60 7.76 5.03
N LEU A 34 -16.35 7.58 5.45
CA LEU A 34 -15.94 6.35 6.11
C LEU A 34 -16.38 6.45 7.57
N ASP A 35 -17.58 5.94 7.89
CA ASP A 35 -17.80 5.48 9.26
C ASP A 35 -16.92 4.24 9.42
N PHE A 36 -15.72 4.44 9.97
CA PHE A 36 -14.74 3.36 10.16
C PHE A 36 -15.21 2.30 11.18
N LYS A 37 -16.43 2.42 11.70
CA LYS A 37 -17.14 1.35 12.40
C LYS A 37 -17.31 0.16 11.46
N GLY A 38 -16.58 -0.91 11.75
CA GLY A 38 -16.57 -2.13 10.96
C GLY A 38 -15.39 -2.26 10.00
N ILE A 39 -14.43 -1.31 9.97
CA ILE A 39 -13.24 -1.51 9.15
C ILE A 39 -12.41 -2.72 9.58
N GLN A 40 -12.54 -3.10 10.85
CA GLN A 40 -11.90 -4.30 11.42
C GLN A 40 -12.40 -5.59 10.79
N ASP A 41 -13.58 -5.57 10.15
CA ASP A 41 -14.18 -6.74 9.51
C ASP A 41 -13.59 -6.99 8.10
N TYR A 42 -12.82 -6.03 7.57
CA TYR A 42 -12.19 -6.13 6.25
C TYR A 42 -10.71 -6.53 6.35
N GLN A 43 -10.31 -7.48 5.52
CA GLN A 43 -8.93 -7.99 5.47
C GLN A 43 -8.13 -7.38 4.31
N LEU A 44 -8.81 -6.90 3.28
CA LEU A 44 -8.19 -6.29 2.10
C LEU A 44 -8.77 -4.90 1.86
N ILE A 45 -7.89 -3.91 1.77
CA ILE A 45 -8.25 -2.51 1.53
C ILE A 45 -7.58 -2.06 0.24
N PHE A 46 -8.39 -1.65 -0.73
CA PHE A 46 -7.96 -1.13 -2.02
C PHE A 46 -8.09 0.38 -1.98
N THR A 47 -7.02 1.11 -2.26
CA THR A 47 -7.04 2.58 -2.14
C THR A 47 -6.08 3.24 -3.12
N THR A 48 -6.28 4.53 -3.37
CA THR A 48 -5.32 5.34 -4.14
C THR A 48 -4.31 6.01 -3.20
N PRO A 49 -3.10 6.33 -3.68
CA PRO A 49 -2.11 7.04 -2.88
C PRO A 49 -2.65 8.34 -2.28
N GLU A 50 -3.46 9.09 -3.02
CA GLU A 50 -4.05 10.37 -2.56
C GLU A 50 -5.04 10.17 -1.41
N LYS A 51 -5.89 9.14 -1.51
CA LYS A 51 -6.86 8.83 -0.45
C LYS A 51 -6.14 8.33 0.81
N TRP A 52 -5.14 7.48 0.66
CA TRP A 52 -4.33 7.02 1.78
C TRP A 52 -3.45 8.13 2.40
N ASP A 53 -2.96 9.07 1.60
CA ASP A 53 -2.29 10.28 2.12
C ASP A 53 -3.22 11.07 3.04
N SER A 54 -4.48 11.27 2.62
CA SER A 54 -5.49 11.97 3.44
C SER A 54 -5.76 11.28 4.78
N ILE A 55 -5.90 9.94 4.77
CA ILE A 55 -6.09 9.14 6.00
C ILE A 55 -4.86 9.23 6.90
N THR A 56 -3.67 9.02 6.36
CA THR A 56 -2.44 8.98 7.15
C THR A 56 -1.99 10.33 7.67
N ARG A 57 -2.41 11.46 7.08
CA ARG A 57 -2.23 12.81 7.66
C ARG A 57 -2.94 12.95 9.01
N LYS A 58 -4.07 12.28 9.21
CA LYS A 58 -4.85 12.25 10.47
C LYS A 58 -4.79 10.86 11.11
N TRP A 59 -3.65 10.18 11.03
CA TRP A 59 -3.54 8.78 11.46
C TRP A 59 -3.92 8.54 12.93
N LYS A 60 -3.85 9.55 13.81
CA LYS A 60 -4.29 9.41 15.20
C LYS A 60 -5.80 9.22 15.30
N ASP A 61 -6.56 10.00 14.54
CA ASP A 61 -8.02 9.90 14.43
C ASP A 61 -8.42 8.58 13.77
N TYR A 62 -7.57 8.08 12.86
CA TYR A 62 -7.73 6.81 12.15
C TYR A 62 -6.79 5.71 12.66
N SER A 63 -6.45 5.72 13.95
CA SER A 63 -5.44 4.81 14.51
C SER A 63 -5.86 3.34 14.39
N THR A 64 -7.16 3.07 14.52
CA THR A 64 -7.73 1.72 14.41
C THR A 64 -7.44 1.07 13.05
N ILE A 65 -7.59 1.80 11.94
CA ILE A 65 -7.27 1.27 10.60
C ILE A 65 -5.75 1.23 10.39
N VAL A 66 -5.04 2.34 10.65
CA VAL A 66 -3.62 2.47 10.29
C VAL A 66 -2.76 1.45 11.04
N GLN A 67 -3.02 1.22 12.33
CA GLN A 67 -2.22 0.31 13.15
C GLN A 67 -2.57 -1.18 12.96
N GLN A 68 -3.71 -1.49 12.33
CA GLN A 68 -4.09 -2.85 11.99
C GLN A 68 -3.42 -3.36 10.71
N ILE A 69 -2.92 -2.46 9.85
CA ILE A 69 -2.21 -2.84 8.63
C ILE A 69 -0.96 -3.66 8.96
N LYS A 70 -0.88 -4.88 8.45
CA LYS A 70 0.31 -5.75 8.55
C LYS A 70 1.09 -5.86 7.24
N LEU A 71 0.42 -5.62 6.12
CA LEU A 71 0.99 -5.64 4.77
C LEU A 71 0.58 -4.37 4.04
N PHE A 72 1.55 -3.68 3.45
CA PHE A 72 1.34 -2.54 2.58
C PHE A 72 1.86 -2.89 1.18
N LEU A 73 0.93 -3.23 0.29
CA LEU A 73 1.22 -3.60 -1.09
C LEU A 73 1.14 -2.36 -1.97
N ILE A 74 2.23 -2.08 -2.67
CA ILE A 74 2.37 -0.95 -3.58
C ILE A 74 2.43 -1.50 -5.00
N ASP A 75 1.39 -1.22 -5.78
CA ASP A 75 1.33 -1.58 -7.18
C ASP A 75 1.81 -0.44 -8.08
N GLU A 76 2.47 -0.80 -9.18
CA GLU A 76 3.16 0.09 -10.12
C GLU A 76 4.14 1.07 -9.46
N VAL A 77 5.08 0.56 -8.67
CA VAL A 77 6.05 1.42 -7.97
C VAL A 77 6.95 2.24 -8.91
N HIS A 78 7.00 1.92 -10.22
CA HIS A 78 7.66 2.76 -11.24
C HIS A 78 7.06 4.16 -11.35
N LEU A 79 5.83 4.38 -10.86
CA LEU A 79 5.19 5.70 -10.79
C LEU A 79 5.90 6.66 -9.84
N LEU A 80 6.85 6.20 -9.03
CA LEU A 80 7.76 7.07 -8.28
C LEU A 80 8.52 8.05 -9.18
N ASN A 81 8.76 7.70 -10.44
CA ASN A 81 9.43 8.57 -11.41
C ASN A 81 8.48 9.63 -12.00
N GLU A 82 7.17 9.58 -11.73
CA GLU A 82 6.20 10.58 -12.19
C GLU A 82 6.15 11.76 -11.22
N GLU A 83 6.40 12.99 -11.71
CA GLU A 83 6.60 14.19 -10.88
C GLU A 83 5.50 14.43 -9.83
N LYS A 84 4.22 14.32 -10.21
CA LYS A 84 3.10 14.61 -9.30
C LYS A 84 2.69 13.41 -8.44
N ARG A 85 2.60 12.23 -9.05
CA ARG A 85 2.08 11.02 -8.38
C ARG A 85 3.13 10.31 -7.55
N GLY A 86 4.38 10.31 -8.02
CA GLY A 86 5.51 9.74 -7.32
C GLY A 86 5.73 10.40 -5.96
N ALA A 87 5.63 11.73 -5.90
CA ALA A 87 5.74 12.48 -4.66
C ALA A 87 4.70 12.06 -3.60
N VAL A 88 3.44 11.83 -4.02
CA VAL A 88 2.38 11.39 -3.09
C VAL A 88 2.68 9.98 -2.56
N LEU A 89 3.09 9.07 -3.44
CA LEU A 89 3.43 7.71 -3.06
C LEU A 89 4.64 7.68 -2.10
N GLU A 90 5.68 8.46 -2.40
CA GLU A 90 6.88 8.58 -1.56
C GLU A 90 6.53 9.08 -0.16
N VAL A 91 5.71 10.13 -0.07
CA VAL A 91 5.24 10.73 1.17
C VAL A 91 4.43 9.72 1.99
N VAL A 92 3.52 8.99 1.35
CA VAL A 92 2.70 7.95 2.00
C VAL A 92 3.56 6.86 2.61
N VAL A 93 4.49 6.30 1.85
CA VAL A 93 5.35 5.19 2.33
C VAL A 93 6.26 5.68 3.45
N SER A 94 6.87 6.86 3.29
CA SER A 94 7.72 7.47 4.31
C SER A 94 6.94 7.75 5.60
N ARG A 95 5.68 8.19 5.50
CA ARG A 95 4.81 8.40 6.66
C ARG A 95 4.47 7.09 7.35
N MET A 96 4.13 6.03 6.60
CA MET A 96 3.88 4.70 7.18
C MET A 96 5.09 4.18 7.96
N LYS A 97 6.30 4.30 7.39
CA LYS A 97 7.55 3.96 8.10
C LYS A 97 7.76 4.79 9.37
N THR A 98 7.38 6.07 9.35
CA THR A 98 7.49 6.98 10.50
C THR A 98 6.50 6.65 11.60
N ILE A 99 5.24 6.36 11.24
CA ILE A 99 4.21 5.90 12.18
C ILE A 99 4.65 4.58 12.82
N GLN A 100 5.19 3.65 12.02
CA GLN A 100 5.76 2.39 12.52
C GLN A 100 6.80 2.62 13.63
N LYS A 101 7.75 3.53 13.41
CA LYS A 101 8.78 3.87 14.41
C LYS A 101 8.21 4.53 15.67
N THR A 102 7.07 5.21 15.55
CA THR A 102 6.46 5.99 16.64
C THR A 102 5.58 5.14 17.57
N VAL A 103 4.90 4.12 17.04
CA VAL A 103 3.89 3.33 17.77
C VAL A 103 4.48 2.16 18.60
N ALA A 104 5.81 1.99 18.61
CA ALA A 104 6.57 0.93 19.31
C ALA A 104 6.39 -0.50 18.74
N ASP A 105 7.11 -1.47 19.33
CA ASP A 105 7.40 -2.83 18.78
C ASP A 105 6.19 -3.67 18.34
N SER A 106 4.97 -3.33 18.75
CA SER A 106 3.74 -4.06 18.40
C SER A 106 3.20 -3.76 17.00
N PHE A 107 3.63 -2.64 16.40
CA PHE A 107 3.21 -2.23 15.06
C PHE A 107 4.35 -2.40 14.06
N ARG A 108 4.27 -3.46 13.24
CA ARG A 108 5.19 -3.72 12.13
C ARG A 108 4.40 -3.98 10.85
N VAL A 109 4.75 -3.24 9.81
CA VAL A 109 4.18 -3.32 8.47
C VAL A 109 5.22 -3.94 7.55
N ARG A 110 4.82 -4.98 6.83
CA ARG A 110 5.60 -5.51 5.71
C ARG A 110 5.30 -4.68 4.47
N PHE A 111 6.32 -4.10 3.87
CA PHE A 111 6.18 -3.44 2.56
C PHE A 111 6.43 -4.46 1.45
N MET A 112 5.58 -4.44 0.43
CA MET A 112 5.74 -5.21 -0.80
C MET A 112 5.48 -4.26 -1.96
N ALA A 113 6.38 -4.22 -2.94
CA ALA A 113 6.22 -3.38 -4.11
C ALA A 113 6.29 -4.24 -5.37
N VAL A 114 5.39 -3.97 -6.30
CA VAL A 114 5.29 -4.62 -7.60
C VAL A 114 5.38 -3.54 -8.68
N SER A 115 6.05 -3.85 -9.78
CA SER A 115 6.17 -2.96 -10.92
C SER A 115 6.64 -3.71 -12.16
N ALA A 116 6.28 -3.20 -13.34
CA ALA A 116 6.72 -3.72 -14.63
C ALA A 116 8.25 -3.64 -14.84
N THR A 117 8.80 -2.44 -15.05
CA THR A 117 10.24 -2.24 -15.30
C THR A 117 10.76 -1.04 -14.52
N ILE A 118 11.79 -1.25 -13.71
CA ILE A 118 12.43 -0.19 -12.92
C ILE A 118 13.95 -0.30 -13.07
N PRO A 119 14.64 0.75 -13.54
CA PRO A 119 16.08 0.72 -13.72
C PRO A 119 16.86 0.82 -12.39
N ASN A 120 16.25 1.42 -11.37
CA ASN A 120 16.85 1.72 -10.06
C ASN A 120 16.25 0.87 -8.93
N ILE A 121 16.07 -0.44 -9.15
CA ILE A 121 15.42 -1.32 -8.17
C ILE A 121 16.23 -1.42 -6.86
N GLU A 122 17.55 -1.27 -6.94
CA GLU A 122 18.46 -1.31 -5.79
C GLU A 122 18.19 -0.13 -4.84
N ASP A 123 17.90 1.05 -5.38
CA ASP A 123 17.51 2.22 -4.60
C ASP A 123 16.13 2.06 -3.98
N ILE A 124 15.17 1.49 -4.72
CA ILE A 124 13.84 1.18 -4.20
C ILE A 124 13.91 0.13 -3.10
N ALA A 125 14.75 -0.90 -3.26
CA ALA A 125 14.97 -1.94 -2.26
C ALA A 125 15.59 -1.35 -0.99
N LEU A 126 16.56 -0.44 -1.12
CA LEU A 126 17.13 0.28 0.02
C LEU A 126 16.09 1.16 0.72
N TRP A 127 15.29 1.89 -0.07
CA TRP A 127 14.25 2.77 0.46
C TRP A 127 13.12 2.01 1.17
N LEU A 128 12.69 0.85 0.66
CA LEU A 128 11.69 -0.01 1.31
C LEU A 128 12.26 -0.89 2.42
N GLY A 129 13.59 -0.97 2.51
CA GLY A 129 14.32 -1.71 3.53
C GLY A 129 13.97 -1.31 4.96
N ASP A 130 14.43 -2.12 5.91
CA ASP A 130 14.08 -1.94 7.31
C ASP A 130 14.85 -0.81 8.00
N SER A 131 14.56 -0.59 9.28
CA SER A 131 15.21 0.45 10.09
C SER A 131 16.70 0.20 10.37
N GLN A 132 17.22 -0.98 10.04
CA GLN A 132 18.63 -1.35 10.21
C GLN A 132 19.41 -1.24 8.89
N ASN A 133 18.85 -0.56 7.88
CA ASN A 133 19.38 -0.48 6.51
C ASN A 133 19.52 -1.83 5.81
N ILE A 134 18.74 -2.84 6.22
CA ILE A 134 18.67 -4.10 5.47
C ILE A 134 17.79 -3.84 4.25
N GLN A 135 18.38 -4.00 3.06
CA GLN A 135 17.66 -3.85 1.79
C GLN A 135 16.50 -4.84 1.71
N ALA A 136 15.38 -4.41 1.12
CA ALA A 136 14.30 -5.32 0.79
C ALA A 136 14.78 -6.35 -0.25
N ASN A 137 14.39 -7.62 -0.07
CA ASN A 137 14.61 -8.62 -1.11
C ASN A 137 13.84 -8.21 -2.37
N TYR A 138 14.50 -8.27 -3.52
CA TYR A 138 13.89 -8.01 -4.81
C TYR A 138 14.23 -9.13 -5.78
N GLU A 139 13.29 -9.43 -6.67
CA GLU A 139 13.44 -10.43 -7.72
C GLU A 139 13.22 -9.73 -9.05
N LYS A 140 14.13 -9.92 -10.01
CA LYS A 140 13.95 -9.45 -11.39
C LYS A 140 13.39 -10.62 -12.20
N ILE A 141 12.12 -10.52 -12.57
CA ILE A 141 11.50 -11.51 -13.46
C ILE A 141 12.05 -11.24 -14.86
N GLY A 142 12.88 -12.16 -15.37
CA GLY A 142 13.47 -12.05 -16.70
C GLY A 142 12.43 -12.20 -17.82
N GLU A 143 12.81 -11.84 -19.03
CA GLU A 143 11.91 -11.90 -20.20
C GLU A 143 11.46 -13.32 -20.52
N GLU A 144 12.25 -14.32 -20.12
CA GLU A 144 11.96 -15.74 -20.28
C GLU A 144 10.74 -16.24 -19.49
N MET A 145 10.25 -15.44 -18.53
CA MET A 145 9.09 -15.76 -17.68
C MET A 145 7.83 -14.98 -18.09
N ARG A 146 7.86 -14.21 -19.19
CA ARG A 146 6.65 -13.56 -19.71
C ARG A 146 5.69 -14.59 -20.33
N PRO A 147 4.36 -14.48 -20.08
CA PRO A 147 3.36 -15.38 -20.66
C PRO A 147 3.31 -15.38 -22.19
#